data_AF-A0A6A5GQA3-F1
#
_entry.id   AF-A0A6A5GQA3-F1
#
_cell.length_a   1.000
_cell.length_b   1.000
_cell.length_c   1.000
_cell.angle_alpha   90.00
_cell.angle_beta   90.00
_cell.angle_gamma   90.00
#
_symmetry.space_group_name_H-M   'P 1'
#
loop_
_entity.id
_entity.type
_entity.pdbx_description
1 polymer ?
#
loop_
_entity_poly.entity_id
_entity_poly.type
_entity_poly.pdbx_seq_one_letter_code
_entity_poly.pdbx_strand_id
1 'polypeptide(L)'
;MPISVDIMYSDVIATIDDGINEKVTLTDDTDVSNKVKEYLDEKYVKRSDVELEHISILLLSYTNPPQLPFSLPCKSWNIRCESHTPYVINLLNSIPLNCDLLKIEVDNLGFGEIADMEQVRTAKMLSLKMTDQLMEFGISGEQFEKFKAEKVYLNGHDYYHP
;
A
#
# COMPACT_ATOMS: atom_id res chain seq x y z
N MET A 1 -17.67 -3.45 13.13
CA MET A 1 -16.60 -2.53 13.57
C MET A 1 -15.59 -2.51 12.45
N PRO A 2 -15.08 -1.33 12.06
CA PRO A 2 -13.97 -1.28 11.13
C PRO A 2 -12.75 -1.97 11.75
N ILE A 3 -11.94 -2.61 10.92
CA ILE A 3 -10.76 -3.34 11.34
C ILE A 3 -9.50 -2.77 10.69
N SER A 4 -8.38 -2.95 11.36
CA SER A 4 -7.05 -2.63 10.86
C SER A 4 -6.27 -3.92 10.71
N VAL A 5 -5.61 -4.10 9.56
CA VAL A 5 -4.78 -5.28 9.30
C VAL A 5 -3.32 -4.87 9.20
N ASP A 6 -2.49 -5.48 10.04
CA ASP A 6 -1.04 -5.35 10.00
C ASP A 6 -0.42 -6.61 9.39
N ILE A 7 0.36 -6.42 8.33
CA ILE A 7 1.03 -7.48 7.59
C ILE A 7 2.53 -7.24 7.71
N MET A 8 3.26 -8.21 8.24
CA MET A 8 4.72 -8.27 8.12
C MET A 8 5.08 -9.33 7.10
N TYR A 9 5.87 -8.96 6.11
CA TYR A 9 6.13 -9.78 4.93
C TYR A 9 7.63 -9.99 4.70
N SER A 10 7.98 -11.23 4.38
CA SER A 10 9.27 -11.67 3.83
C SER A 10 9.04 -12.75 2.77
N ASP A 11 10.07 -13.18 2.04
CA ASP A 11 9.93 -14.19 0.98
C ASP A 11 9.19 -15.47 1.42
N VAL A 12 9.55 -16.04 2.57
CA VAL A 12 9.10 -17.38 2.99
C VAL A 12 8.12 -17.37 4.16
N ILE A 13 7.93 -16.22 4.80
CA ILE A 13 7.06 -16.07 5.95
C ILE A 13 6.34 -14.72 5.94
N ALA A 14 5.05 -14.75 6.26
CA ALA A 14 4.24 -13.57 6.50
C ALA A 14 3.42 -13.74 7.78
N THR A 15 3.29 -12.66 8.57
CA THR A 15 2.39 -12.62 9.72
C THR A 15 1.30 -11.59 9.49
N ILE A 16 0.06 -11.96 9.78
CA ILE A 16 -1.13 -11.12 9.56
C ILE A 16 -1.88 -11.00 10.89
N ASP A 17 -2.09 -9.78 11.34
CA ASP A 17 -2.79 -9.42 12.58
C ASP A 17 -3.94 -8.48 12.23
N ASP A 18 -5.16 -8.81 12.67
CA ASP A 18 -6.34 -7.95 12.48
C ASP A 18 -6.88 -7.36 13.79
N GLY A 19 -6.17 -7.59 14.90
CA GLY A 19 -6.52 -7.11 16.24
C GLY A 19 -7.79 -7.74 16.85
N ILE A 20 -8.47 -8.65 16.13
CA ILE A 20 -9.71 -9.29 16.58
C ILE A 20 -9.53 -10.79 16.72
N ASN A 21 -8.97 -11.41 15.69
CA ASN A 21 -8.66 -12.83 15.63
C ASN A 21 -7.22 -13.08 16.05
N GLU A 22 -6.90 -14.34 16.30
CA GLU A 22 -5.52 -14.75 16.54
C GLU A 22 -4.63 -14.41 15.33
N LYS A 23 -3.45 -13.88 15.62
CA LYS A 23 -2.42 -13.59 14.64
C LYS A 23 -2.11 -14.84 13.81
N VAL A 24 -2.20 -14.71 12.50
CA VAL A 24 -1.93 -15.79 11.57
C VAL A 24 -0.49 -15.70 11.09
N THR A 25 0.19 -16.86 11.03
CA THR A 25 1.52 -16.98 10.42
C THR A 25 1.42 -17.92 9.23
N LEU A 26 1.76 -17.41 8.05
CA LEU A 26 1.81 -18.17 6.80
C LEU A 26 3.27 -18.44 6.45
N THR A 27 3.56 -19.66 5.99
CA THR A 27 4.90 -20.08 5.59
C THR A 27 4.86 -20.81 4.26
N ASP A 28 5.90 -20.63 3.45
CA ASP A 28 6.16 -21.37 2.21
C ASP A 28 7.67 -21.50 2.01
N ASP A 29 8.15 -22.66 1.55
CA ASP A 29 9.59 -22.90 1.38
C ASP A 29 10.20 -22.06 0.24
N THR A 30 9.37 -21.50 -0.63
CA THR A 30 9.78 -20.77 -1.84
C THR A 30 9.28 -19.35 -1.86
N ASP A 31 7.95 -19.17 -1.74
CA ASP A 31 7.32 -17.85 -1.81
C ASP A 31 5.95 -17.86 -1.12
N VAL A 32 5.81 -17.04 -0.08
CA VAL A 32 4.57 -16.92 0.71
C VAL A 32 3.52 -16.03 0.02
N SER A 33 3.86 -15.36 -1.09
CA SER A 33 3.05 -14.35 -1.78
C SER A 33 1.64 -14.82 -2.13
N ASN A 34 1.54 -16.00 -2.77
CA ASN A 34 0.24 -16.54 -3.16
C ASN A 34 -0.61 -16.92 -1.94
N LYS A 35 0.00 -17.43 -0.86
CA LYS A 35 -0.71 -17.77 0.38
C LYS A 35 -1.27 -16.54 1.07
N VAL A 36 -0.51 -15.45 1.09
CA VAL A 36 -0.99 -14.16 1.62
C VAL A 36 -2.17 -13.66 0.79
N LYS A 37 -2.06 -13.69 -0.53
CA LYS A 37 -3.15 -13.29 -1.44
C LYS A 37 -4.42 -14.11 -1.20
N GLU A 38 -4.31 -15.44 -1.17
CA GLU A 38 -5.44 -16.34 -0.94
C GLU A 38 -6.11 -16.08 0.41
N TYR A 39 -5.31 -15.92 1.47
CA TYR A 39 -5.84 -15.61 2.80
C TYR A 39 -6.62 -14.29 2.82
N LEU A 40 -6.05 -13.22 2.25
CA LEU A 40 -6.71 -11.91 2.21
C LEU A 40 -7.97 -11.92 1.33
N ASP A 41 -7.94 -12.64 0.21
CA ASP A 41 -9.09 -12.80 -0.68
C ASP A 41 -10.25 -13.52 0.01
N GLU A 42 -9.98 -14.64 0.67
CA GLU A 42 -10.99 -15.40 1.41
C GLU A 42 -11.55 -14.62 2.59
N LYS A 43 -10.70 -13.91 3.33
CA LYS A 43 -11.08 -13.29 4.60
C LYS A 43 -11.73 -11.92 4.42
N TYR A 44 -11.31 -11.14 3.42
CA TYR A 44 -11.69 -9.73 3.33
C TYR A 44 -12.29 -9.30 1.98
N VAL A 45 -12.17 -10.13 0.94
CA VAL A 45 -12.79 -9.83 -0.37
C VAL A 45 -14.07 -10.64 -0.53
N LYS A 46 -13.99 -11.96 -0.36
CA LYS A 46 -15.15 -12.87 -0.50
C LYS A 46 -16.12 -12.77 0.68
N ARG A 47 -15.61 -12.48 1.88
CA ARG A 47 -16.41 -12.26 3.08
C ARG A 47 -16.62 -10.75 3.25
N SER A 48 -17.84 -10.29 2.95
CA SER A 48 -18.19 -8.86 2.91
C SER A 48 -18.72 -8.32 4.25
N ASP A 49 -18.59 -9.08 5.34
CA ASP A 49 -19.10 -8.73 6.67
C ASP A 49 -18.12 -7.85 7.47
N VAL A 50 -16.95 -7.60 6.91
CA VAL A 50 -15.86 -6.87 7.55
C VAL A 50 -15.54 -5.60 6.76
N GLU A 51 -15.59 -4.45 7.44
CA GLU A 51 -15.13 -3.18 6.87
C GLU A 51 -13.63 -3.00 7.18
N LEU A 52 -12.79 -3.04 6.14
CA LEU A 52 -11.36 -2.75 6.26
C LEU A 52 -11.13 -1.23 6.25
N GLU A 53 -10.73 -0.66 7.38
CA GLU A 53 -10.43 0.77 7.47
C GLU A 53 -8.98 1.06 7.11
N HIS A 54 -8.06 0.22 7.60
CA HIS A 54 -6.63 0.45 7.48
C HIS A 54 -5.84 -0.83 7.21
N ILE A 55 -4.81 -0.72 6.36
CA ILE A 55 -3.84 -1.77 6.11
C ILE A 55 -2.43 -1.21 6.27
N SER A 56 -1.67 -1.79 7.21
CA SER A 56 -0.23 -1.58 7.30
C SER A 56 0.51 -2.76 6.71
N ILE A 57 1.51 -2.51 5.89
CA ILE A 57 2.39 -3.53 5.34
C ILE A 57 3.83 -3.13 5.64
N LEU A 58 4.50 -3.94 6.44
CA LEU A 58 5.94 -3.88 6.65
C LEU A 58 6.61 -4.95 5.81
N LEU A 59 7.38 -4.50 4.85
CA LEU A 59 8.16 -5.36 3.99
C LEU A 59 9.62 -5.37 4.55
N LEU A 60 10.09 -6.50 5.09
CA LEU A 60 11.45 -6.69 5.63
C LEU A 60 12.54 -7.14 4.63
N SER A 61 12.35 -8.23 3.88
CA SER A 61 13.35 -8.75 2.92
C SER A 61 12.70 -9.68 1.90
N TYR A 62 12.85 -9.37 0.61
CA TYR A 62 12.27 -10.17 -0.47
C TYR A 62 13.07 -10.10 -1.76
N THR A 63 13.06 -11.24 -2.44
CA THR A 63 13.44 -11.43 -3.84
C THR A 63 12.19 -11.48 -4.72
N ASN A 64 11.02 -11.78 -4.14
CA ASN A 64 9.76 -11.89 -4.86
C ASN A 64 8.77 -10.77 -4.47
N PRO A 65 8.02 -10.21 -5.43
CA PRO A 65 7.01 -9.20 -5.12
C PRO A 65 5.84 -9.79 -4.34
N PRO A 66 5.43 -9.16 -3.22
CA PRO A 66 4.19 -9.52 -2.55
C PRO A 66 3.00 -9.28 -3.47
N GLN A 67 2.05 -10.22 -3.48
CA GLN A 67 0.80 -10.11 -4.19
C GLN A 67 -0.32 -9.90 -3.19
N LEU A 68 -1.18 -8.93 -3.47
CA LEU A 68 -2.43 -8.72 -2.77
C LEU A 68 -3.61 -8.93 -3.73
N PRO A 69 -4.80 -9.29 -3.22
CA PRO A 69 -6.00 -9.30 -4.03
C PRO A 69 -6.23 -7.94 -4.68
N PHE A 70 -6.67 -7.93 -5.93
CA PHE A 70 -7.14 -6.70 -6.56
C PHE A 70 -8.36 -6.19 -5.80
N SER A 71 -8.52 -4.87 -5.73
CA SER A 71 -9.72 -4.21 -5.19
C SER A 71 -10.03 -4.55 -3.73
N LEU A 72 -8.98 -4.76 -2.91
CA LEU A 72 -9.17 -4.93 -1.48
C LEU A 72 -9.77 -3.62 -0.90
N PRO A 73 -11.00 -3.65 -0.35
CA PRO A 73 -11.78 -2.45 -0.09
C PRO A 73 -11.31 -1.76 1.19
N CYS A 74 -10.18 -1.07 1.11
CA CYS A 74 -9.55 -0.38 2.22
C CYS A 74 -9.35 1.12 1.91
N LYS A 75 -9.66 1.96 2.89
CA LYS A 75 -9.59 3.42 2.81
C LYS A 75 -8.19 3.95 3.04
N SER A 76 -7.42 3.33 3.93
CA SER A 76 -6.11 3.83 4.37
C SER A 76 -5.01 2.79 4.25
N TRP A 77 -3.95 3.11 3.52
CA TRP A 77 -2.83 2.22 3.24
C TRP A 77 -1.54 2.80 3.77
N ASN A 78 -0.76 1.99 4.50
CA ASN A 78 0.56 2.34 5.00
C ASN A 78 1.56 1.26 4.59
N ILE A 79 2.41 1.55 3.62
CA ILE A 79 3.44 0.65 3.12
C ILE A 79 4.79 1.15 3.61
N ARG A 80 5.52 0.30 4.34
CA ARG A 80 6.91 0.53 4.70
C ARG A 80 7.78 -0.55 4.05
N CYS A 81 8.73 -0.13 3.23
CA CYS A 81 9.64 -1.01 2.51
C CYS A 81 11.09 -0.79 2.98
N GLU A 82 11.65 -1.77 3.65
CA GLU A 82 13.03 -1.75 4.17
C GLU A 82 14.05 -2.36 3.20
N SER A 83 13.66 -2.69 1.96
CA SER A 83 14.57 -3.36 1.01
C SER A 83 14.67 -2.73 -0.39
N HIS A 84 13.63 -2.80 -1.23
CA HIS A 84 13.74 -2.45 -2.66
C HIS A 84 12.42 -1.89 -3.23
N THR A 85 12.49 -0.67 -3.78
CA THR A 85 11.34 0.13 -4.24
C THR A 85 10.50 -0.51 -5.36
N PRO A 86 11.05 -1.21 -6.36
CA PRO A 86 10.27 -1.95 -7.36
C PRO A 86 9.20 -2.91 -6.82
N TYR A 87 9.29 -3.36 -5.57
CA TYR A 87 8.26 -4.20 -4.96
C TYR A 87 7.05 -3.41 -4.49
N VAL A 88 7.21 -2.12 -4.21
CA VAL A 88 6.10 -1.21 -3.92
C VAL A 88 5.18 -1.07 -5.14
N ILE A 89 5.73 -1.08 -6.36
CA ILE A 89 4.94 -1.01 -7.61
C ILE A 89 3.87 -2.12 -7.65
N ASN A 90 4.24 -3.35 -7.29
CA ASN A 90 3.31 -4.48 -7.34
C ASN A 90 2.20 -4.36 -6.30
N LEU A 91 2.51 -3.83 -5.11
CA LEU A 91 1.51 -3.55 -4.09
C LEU A 91 0.56 -2.43 -4.50
N LEU A 92 1.08 -1.38 -5.13
CA LEU A 92 0.28 -0.24 -5.57
C LEU A 92 -0.80 -0.66 -6.55
N ASN A 93 -0.54 -1.64 -7.43
CA ASN A 93 -1.56 -2.17 -8.34
C ASN A 93 -2.77 -2.81 -7.64
N SER A 94 -2.62 -3.22 -6.37
CA SER A 94 -3.71 -3.79 -5.57
C SER A 94 -4.50 -2.74 -4.79
N ILE A 95 -3.99 -1.50 -4.68
CA ILE A 95 -4.65 -0.40 -3.98
C ILE A 95 -5.77 0.17 -4.85
N PRO A 96 -6.98 0.37 -4.31
CA PRO A 96 -8.05 1.04 -5.05
C PRO A 96 -7.70 2.50 -5.36
N LEU A 97 -8.12 2.98 -6.53
CA LEU A 97 -8.04 4.40 -6.86
C LEU A 97 -8.83 5.24 -5.84
N ASN A 98 -8.40 6.48 -5.61
CA ASN A 98 -9.05 7.42 -4.69
C ASN A 98 -9.15 6.94 -3.23
N CYS A 99 -8.22 6.11 -2.76
CA CYS A 99 -8.13 5.79 -1.33
C CYS A 99 -7.98 7.08 -0.50
N ASP A 100 -8.53 7.09 0.72
CA ASP A 100 -8.50 8.28 1.57
C ASP A 100 -7.07 8.63 1.99
N LEU A 101 -6.26 7.62 2.33
CA LEU A 101 -4.87 7.81 2.72
C LEU A 101 -3.96 6.76 2.08
N LEU A 102 -2.85 7.23 1.50
CA LEU A 102 -1.73 6.40 1.07
C LEU A 102 -0.44 6.95 1.68
N LYS A 103 0.20 6.14 2.51
CA LYS A 103 1.53 6.43 3.07
C LYS A 103 2.52 5.39 2.56
N ILE A 104 3.63 5.86 2.01
CA ILE A 104 4.72 5.02 1.52
C ILE A 104 6.02 5.50 2.15
N GLU A 105 6.69 4.60 2.86
CA GLU A 105 8.00 4.82 3.45
C GLU A 105 9.00 3.83 2.82
N VAL A 106 10.09 4.34 2.23
CA VAL A 106 11.11 3.51 1.58
C VAL A 106 12.50 3.85 2.11
N ASP A 107 13.35 2.84 2.23
CA ASP A 107 14.72 3.01 2.72
C ASP A 107 15.70 3.47 1.63
N ASN A 108 15.43 3.21 0.35
CA ASN A 108 16.34 3.55 -0.75
C ASN A 108 15.63 3.93 -2.07
N LEU A 109 16.40 4.46 -3.03
CA LEU A 109 16.06 4.64 -4.46
C LEU A 109 14.98 5.68 -4.82
N GLY A 110 14.37 6.37 -3.85
CA GLY A 110 13.41 7.44 -4.13
C GLY A 110 12.08 6.95 -4.69
N PHE A 111 11.22 7.86 -5.15
CA PHE A 111 9.85 7.54 -5.58
C PHE A 111 9.60 7.65 -7.09
N GLY A 112 10.63 7.92 -7.89
CA GLY A 112 10.47 8.23 -9.32
C GLY A 112 9.70 7.17 -10.11
N GLU A 113 9.89 5.89 -9.78
CA GLU A 113 9.22 4.77 -10.44
C GLU A 113 7.72 4.65 -10.09
N ILE A 114 7.31 5.15 -8.93
CA ILE A 114 5.92 5.07 -8.45
C ILE A 114 5.16 6.39 -8.58
N ALA A 115 5.85 7.50 -8.78
CA ALA A 115 5.27 8.85 -8.73
C ALA A 115 4.16 9.06 -9.77
N ASP A 116 4.28 8.44 -10.95
CA ASP A 116 3.32 8.58 -12.04
C ASP A 116 2.18 7.54 -12.00
N MET A 117 2.17 6.62 -11.02
CA MET A 117 1.11 5.61 -10.88
C MET A 117 -0.21 6.26 -10.46
N GLU A 118 -1.32 5.80 -11.05
CA GLU A 118 -2.66 6.37 -10.82
C GLU A 118 -3.08 6.28 -9.35
N GLN A 119 -2.73 5.21 -8.63
CA GLN A 119 -3.04 5.05 -7.21
C GLN A 119 -2.36 6.12 -6.35
N VAL A 120 -1.10 6.46 -6.68
CA VAL A 120 -0.33 7.50 -5.98
C VAL A 120 -0.92 8.88 -6.25
N ARG A 121 -1.27 9.15 -7.51
CA ARG A 121 -1.85 10.41 -7.98
C ARG A 121 -3.26 10.67 -7.44
N THR A 122 -4.09 9.63 -7.39
CA THR A 122 -5.52 9.73 -7.04
C THR A 122 -5.82 9.59 -5.56
N ALA A 123 -4.90 9.08 -4.72
CA ALA A 123 -5.09 9.07 -3.27
C ALA A 123 -5.54 10.45 -2.78
N LYS A 124 -6.39 10.58 -1.75
CA LYS A 124 -6.81 11.92 -1.26
C LYS A 124 -5.73 12.55 -0.40
N MET A 125 -5.21 11.80 0.57
CA MET A 125 -4.03 12.14 1.34
C MET A 125 -2.86 11.25 0.93
N LEU A 126 -1.72 11.85 0.54
CA LEU A 126 -0.50 11.10 0.21
C LEU A 126 0.63 11.56 1.13
N SER A 127 1.37 10.60 1.68
CA SER A 127 2.61 10.83 2.41
C SER A 127 3.71 9.92 1.84
N LEU A 128 4.72 10.53 1.22
CA LEU A 128 5.91 9.83 0.73
C LEU A 128 7.09 10.21 1.62
N LYS A 129 7.73 9.23 2.26
CA LYS A 129 8.85 9.45 3.18
C LYS A 129 10.03 8.53 2.84
N MET A 130 11.22 9.10 2.74
CA MET A 130 12.45 8.31 2.78
C MET A 130 12.98 8.23 4.20
N THR A 131 13.43 7.04 4.59
CA THR A 131 14.01 6.81 5.92
C THR A 131 15.37 7.49 6.05
N ASP A 132 16.12 7.60 4.94
CA ASP A 132 17.37 8.36 4.84
C ASP A 132 17.11 9.76 4.24
N GLN A 133 17.20 10.80 5.08
CA GLN A 133 16.90 12.19 4.70
C GLN A 133 18.00 12.86 3.85
N LEU A 134 19.07 12.13 3.53
CA LEU A 134 20.21 12.65 2.77
C LEU A 134 20.03 12.59 1.25
N MET A 135 19.00 11.92 0.73
CA MET A 135 18.68 11.87 -0.71
C MET A 135 17.57 12.86 -1.06
N GLU A 136 17.74 13.63 -2.15
CA GLU A 136 16.64 14.37 -2.79
C GLU A 136 15.46 13.41 -3.00
N PHE A 137 14.22 13.89 -2.86
CA PHE A 137 12.94 13.13 -2.82
C PHE A 137 12.75 12.05 -3.91
N GLY A 138 13.66 11.94 -4.88
CA GLY A 138 13.67 10.94 -5.93
C GLY A 138 12.54 11.14 -6.93
N ILE A 139 11.87 12.28 -6.86
CA ILE A 139 10.82 12.74 -7.79
C ILE A 139 11.28 14.04 -8.41
N SER A 140 10.99 14.22 -9.70
CA SER A 140 11.29 15.47 -10.39
C SER A 140 10.33 16.58 -9.96
N GLY A 141 10.73 17.85 -10.17
CA GLY A 141 9.84 18.99 -9.93
C GLY A 141 8.56 18.94 -10.78
N GLU A 142 8.63 18.39 -11.99
CA GLU A 142 7.44 18.19 -12.83
C GLU A 142 6.47 17.16 -12.23
N GLN A 143 6.99 16.04 -11.71
CA GLN A 143 6.18 15.02 -11.02
C GLN A 143 5.50 15.60 -9.77
N PHE A 144 6.21 16.45 -9.02
CA PHE A 144 5.66 17.10 -7.84
C PHE A 144 4.56 18.12 -8.18
N GLU A 145 4.71 18.90 -9.25
CA GLU A 145 3.69 19.85 -9.67
C GLU A 145 2.45 19.15 -10.27
N LYS A 146 2.64 18.04 -11.02
CA LYS A 146 1.51 17.18 -11.46
C LYS A 146 0.69 16.68 -10.27
N PHE A 147 1.38 16.15 -9.26
CA PHE A 147 0.75 15.70 -8.03
C PHE A 147 -0.08 16.81 -7.35
N LYS A 148 0.48 18.01 -7.19
CA LYS A 148 -0.26 19.15 -6.62
C LYS A 148 -1.48 19.53 -7.44
N ALA A 149 -1.34 19.59 -8.77
CA ALA A 149 -2.43 19.97 -9.66
C ALA A 149 -3.62 18.99 -9.57
N GLU A 150 -3.34 17.69 -9.50
CA GLU A 150 -4.40 16.68 -9.35
C GLU A 150 -5.08 16.71 -7.99
N LYS A 151 -4.34 16.97 -6.91
CA LYS A 151 -4.95 17.18 -5.59
C LYS A 151 -5.92 18.36 -5.60
N VAL A 152 -5.58 19.45 -6.28
CA VAL A 152 -6.47 20.61 -6.42
C VAL A 152 -7.72 20.23 -7.23
N TYR A 153 -7.57 19.44 -8.30
CA TYR A 153 -8.69 18.95 -9.09
C TYR A 153 -9.63 18.06 -8.28
N LEU A 154 -9.11 17.02 -7.61
CA LEU A 154 -9.89 16.09 -6.80
C LEU A 154 -10.61 16.80 -5.64
N ASN A 155 -9.89 17.66 -4.91
CA ASN A 155 -10.48 18.41 -3.80
C ASN A 155 -11.45 19.52 -4.28
N GLY A 156 -11.26 20.07 -5.48
CA GLY A 156 -12.16 21.07 -6.07
C GLY A 156 -13.48 20.48 -6.56
N HIS A 157 -13.50 19.20 -6.90
CA HIS A 157 -14.70 18.49 -7.32
C HIS A 157 -15.54 17.92 -6.15
N ASP A 158 -14.96 17.72 -4.96
CA ASP A 158 -15.72 17.38 -3.75
C ASP A 158 -16.64 18.52 -3.26
N TYR A 159 -16.45 19.76 -3.74
CA TYR A 159 -17.32 20.91 -3.42
C TYR A 159 -18.52 21.08 -4.37
N TYR A 160 -18.66 20.25 -5.40
CA TYR A 160 -19.77 20.30 -6.35
C TYR A 160 -20.48 18.95 -6.46
N HIS A 161 -21.16 18.56 -5.39
CA HIS A 161 -22.34 17.70 -5.52
C HIS A 161 -23.58 18.49 -5.03
N PRO A 162 -24.57 18.75 -5.91
CA PRO A 162 -25.88 19.27 -5.50
C PRO A 162 -26.66 18.27 -4.66
#